data_AF-A0A540WJ79-F1
#
_entry.id   AF-A0A540WJ79-F1
#
_cell.length_a   1.000
_cell.length_b   1.000
_cell.length_c   1.000
_cell.angle_alpha   90.00
_cell.angle_beta   90.00
_cell.angle_gamma   90.00
#
_symmetry.space_group_name_H-M   'P 1'
#
loop_
_entity.id
_entity.type
_entity.pdbx_description
1 polymer ?
#
loop_
_entity_poly.entity_id
_entity_poly.type
_entity_poly.pdbx_seq_one_letter_code
_entity_poly.pdbx_strand_id
1 'polypeptide(L)'
;MARHREHDSDAEPAEVLGLDPLATYRPLKQRGPATTLTEPLGLALCRHIAAGRFLRDAAVLAGTSDSVVQGWLRRGREDIEANEQTLYTWFTMEYEAASAHFRRALEELVLANIGNRSLLEKFIRWRLSISDPKHYTLPRVSAAPTAGNNLGPLFELVTPEQARNKLDEKLERFLEEHDKFEAAVAAPPADGESGEDDDGC
;
A
#
# COMPACT_ATOMS: atom_id res chain seq x y z
N MET A 1 21.54 48.78 15.05
CA MET A 1 22.68 47.89 14.75
C MET A 1 22.13 46.56 14.27
N ALA A 2 22.01 46.40 12.94
CA ALA A 2 21.53 45.16 12.33
C ALA A 2 22.70 44.17 12.21
N ARG A 3 22.58 43.00 12.83
CA ARG A 3 23.52 41.89 12.61
C ARG A 3 22.93 41.00 11.52
N HIS A 4 23.40 41.18 10.29
CA HIS A 4 23.17 40.22 9.23
C HIS A 4 23.89 38.93 9.60
N ARG A 5 23.12 37.86 9.78
CA ARG A 5 23.62 36.51 9.91
C ARG A 5 23.91 36.03 8.49
N GLU A 6 25.18 35.99 8.12
CA GLU A 6 25.63 35.41 6.86
C GLU A 6 25.21 33.94 6.86
N HIS A 7 24.39 33.59 5.87
CA HIS A 7 23.96 32.23 5.61
C HIS A 7 25.04 31.65 4.69
N ASP A 8 26.03 30.97 5.26
CA ASP A 8 26.92 30.10 4.50
C ASP A 8 26.06 29.00 3.87
N SER A 9 25.81 29.14 2.58
CA SER A 9 25.12 28.15 1.75
C SER A 9 26.13 27.39 0.91
N ASP A 10 27.11 26.76 1.57
CA ASP A 10 28.00 25.78 0.94
C ASP A 10 27.52 24.38 1.33
N ALA A 11 26.34 24.00 0.83
CA ALA A 11 25.95 22.60 0.74
C ALA A 11 26.33 22.13 -0.66
N GLU A 12 27.38 21.32 -0.76
CA GLU A 12 27.84 20.72 -2.00
C GLU A 12 26.65 20.11 -2.78
N PRO A 13 26.57 20.30 -4.11
CA PRO A 13 25.52 19.67 -4.89
C PRO A 13 25.70 18.15 -4.76
N ALA A 14 24.71 17.50 -4.14
CA ALA A 14 24.64 16.05 -4.06
C ALA A 14 24.99 15.47 -5.44
N GLU A 15 26.08 14.69 -5.51
CA GLU A 15 26.50 13.97 -6.70
C GLU A 15 25.27 13.26 -7.26
N VAL A 16 24.75 13.78 -8.38
CA VAL A 16 23.71 13.10 -9.13
C VAL A 16 24.40 11.89 -9.72
N LEU A 17 24.31 10.75 -9.02
CA LEU A 17 24.83 9.47 -9.46
C LEU A 17 24.26 9.21 -10.85
N GLY A 18 25.08 9.47 -11.87
CA GLY A 18 24.77 9.17 -13.26
C GLY A 18 24.70 7.65 -13.40
N LEU A 19 23.51 7.09 -13.19
CA LEU A 19 23.23 5.70 -13.47
C LEU A 19 23.22 5.53 -14.98
N ASP A 20 24.35 5.08 -15.55
CA ASP A 20 24.34 4.47 -16.87
C ASP A 20 23.71 3.06 -16.74
N PRO A 21 22.46 2.87 -17.21
CA PRO A 21 21.77 1.59 -17.07
C PRO A 21 22.43 0.47 -17.89
N LEU A 22 23.32 0.80 -18.84
CA LEU A 22 23.98 -0.15 -19.71
C LEU A 22 25.39 -0.52 -19.25
N ALA A 23 25.97 0.19 -18.29
CA ALA A 23 27.35 -0.05 -17.83
C ALA A 23 27.59 -1.48 -17.30
N THR A 24 26.56 -2.10 -16.70
CA THR A 24 26.60 -3.49 -16.22
C THR A 24 25.76 -4.45 -17.06
N TYR A 25 25.17 -3.99 -18.16
CA TYR A 25 24.31 -4.82 -19.00
C TYR A 25 25.14 -5.84 -19.79
N ARG A 26 24.85 -7.13 -19.56
CA ARG A 26 25.42 -8.23 -20.33
C ARG A 26 24.31 -8.92 -21.13
N PRO A 27 24.39 -8.95 -22.47
CA PRO A 27 23.42 -9.68 -23.29
C PRO A 27 23.38 -11.16 -22.90
N LEU A 28 22.17 -11.71 -22.81
CA LEU A 28 21.92 -13.09 -22.37
C LEU A 28 22.49 -14.15 -23.34
N LYS A 29 22.64 -13.80 -24.63
CA LYS A 29 23.16 -14.67 -25.71
C LYS A 29 22.43 -16.02 -25.86
N GLN A 30 21.21 -16.14 -25.37
CA GLN A 30 20.39 -17.35 -25.46
C GLN A 30 19.33 -17.23 -26.56
N ARG A 31 18.98 -18.36 -27.19
CA ARG A 31 17.97 -18.42 -28.28
C ARG A 31 16.52 -18.30 -27.80
N GLY A 32 16.28 -18.51 -26.50
CA GLY A 32 14.95 -18.46 -25.88
C GLY A 32 15.01 -18.93 -24.41
N PRO A 33 13.89 -18.85 -23.69
CA PRO A 33 13.83 -19.26 -22.29
C PRO A 33 14.00 -20.78 -22.17
N ALA A 34 14.78 -21.23 -21.19
CA ALA A 34 14.83 -22.62 -20.80
C ALA A 34 13.47 -23.04 -20.23
N THR A 35 12.81 -24.02 -20.86
CA THR A 35 11.47 -24.50 -20.49
C THR A 35 11.50 -25.75 -19.62
N THR A 36 12.61 -26.48 -19.62
CA THR A 36 12.82 -27.69 -18.81
C THR A 36 13.50 -27.34 -17.49
N LEU A 37 12.90 -27.75 -16.38
CA LEU A 37 13.51 -27.63 -15.07
C LEU A 37 14.69 -28.60 -14.97
N THR A 38 15.86 -28.05 -14.64
CA THR A 38 17.05 -28.83 -14.28
C THR A 38 17.52 -28.38 -12.90
N GLU A 39 18.14 -29.26 -12.14
CA GLU A 39 18.69 -28.95 -10.82
C GLU A 39 19.62 -27.72 -10.81
N PRO A 40 20.62 -27.55 -11.71
CA PRO A 40 21.47 -26.36 -11.70
C PRO A 40 20.68 -25.07 -11.99
N LEU A 41 19.64 -25.14 -12.82
CA LEU A 41 18.77 -24.01 -13.12
C LEU A 41 17.92 -23.63 -11.90
N GLY A 42 17.35 -24.64 -11.22
CA GLY A 42 16.59 -24.46 -9.99
C GLY A 42 17.44 -23.82 -8.89
N LEU A 43 18.67 -24.31 -8.69
CA LEU A 43 19.63 -23.75 -7.72
C LEU A 43 20.01 -22.30 -8.04
N ALA A 44 20.30 -21.99 -9.31
CA ALA A 44 20.63 -20.64 -9.74
C ALA A 44 19.47 -19.67 -9.46
N LEU A 45 18.25 -20.09 -9.78
CA LEU A 45 17.06 -19.29 -9.53
C LEU A 45 16.82 -19.07 -8.04
N CYS A 46 16.90 -20.11 -7.21
CA CYS A 46 16.71 -20.01 -5.77
C CYS A 46 17.77 -19.11 -5.12
N ARG A 47 19.03 -19.12 -5.60
CA ARG A 47 20.08 -18.18 -5.16
C ARG A 47 19.71 -16.73 -5.46
N HIS A 48 19.16 -16.43 -6.63
CA HIS A 48 18.72 -15.07 -6.97
C HIS A 48 17.52 -14.62 -6.11
N ILE A 49 16.59 -15.52 -5.81
CA ILE A 49 15.47 -15.25 -4.91
C ILE A 49 15.95 -15.01 -3.48
N ALA A 50 16.87 -15.83 -2.97
CA ALA A 50 17.46 -15.66 -1.64
C ALA A 50 18.24 -14.33 -1.51
N ALA A 51 18.82 -13.84 -2.62
CA ALA A 51 19.44 -12.52 -2.71
C ALA A 51 18.43 -11.35 -2.83
N GLY A 52 17.13 -11.63 -2.82
CA GLY A 52 16.08 -10.61 -2.79
C GLY A 52 15.55 -10.15 -4.14
N ARG A 53 15.97 -10.77 -5.24
CA ARG A 53 15.48 -10.43 -6.59
C ARG A 53 13.99 -10.78 -6.72
N PHE A 54 13.27 -10.04 -7.57
CA PHE A 54 11.92 -10.42 -7.95
C PHE A 54 11.97 -11.68 -8.82
N LEU A 55 10.89 -12.47 -8.80
CA LEU A 55 10.80 -13.69 -9.60
C LEU A 55 11.09 -13.44 -11.08
N ARG A 56 10.54 -12.34 -11.63
CA ARG A 56 10.75 -11.97 -13.03
C ARG A 56 12.23 -11.73 -13.36
N ASP A 57 12.94 -10.99 -12.50
CA ASP A 57 14.36 -10.69 -12.71
C ASP A 57 15.23 -11.93 -12.48
N ALA A 58 14.91 -12.73 -11.45
CA ALA A 58 15.60 -13.98 -11.17
C ALA A 58 15.46 -14.98 -12.33
N ALA A 59 14.27 -15.09 -12.91
CA ALA A 59 14.00 -15.93 -14.08
C ALA A 59 14.84 -15.49 -15.29
N VAL A 60 14.86 -14.18 -15.58
CA VAL A 60 15.65 -13.64 -16.70
C VAL A 60 17.14 -13.90 -16.51
N LEU A 61 17.68 -13.69 -15.29
CA LEU A 61 19.08 -13.97 -14.99
C LEU A 61 19.42 -15.46 -15.08
N ALA A 62 18.49 -16.34 -14.72
CA ALA A 62 18.63 -17.78 -14.85
C ALA A 62 18.46 -18.27 -16.31
N GLY A 63 18.02 -17.41 -17.24
CA GLY A 63 17.80 -17.78 -18.64
C GLY A 63 16.44 -18.43 -18.91
N THR A 64 15.42 -18.10 -18.12
CA THR A 64 14.04 -18.56 -18.30
C THR A 64 13.04 -17.40 -18.20
N SER A 65 11.74 -17.69 -18.17
CA SER A 65 10.66 -16.70 -17.99
C SER A 65 9.87 -16.95 -16.71
N ASP A 66 9.25 -15.90 -16.18
CA ASP A 66 8.42 -16.00 -14.97
C ASP A 66 7.26 -16.99 -15.15
N SER A 67 6.63 -17.01 -16.32
CA SER A 67 5.53 -17.91 -16.68
C SER A 67 5.92 -19.38 -16.61
N VAL A 68 7.14 -19.72 -17.05
CA VAL A 68 7.67 -21.08 -17.01
C VAL A 68 7.90 -21.49 -15.56
N VAL A 69 8.52 -20.61 -14.75
CA VAL A 69 8.79 -20.88 -13.33
C VAL A 69 7.48 -21.04 -12.55
N GLN A 70 6.48 -20.22 -12.83
CA GLN A 70 5.14 -20.37 -12.24
C GLN A 70 4.51 -21.72 -12.62
N GLY A 71 4.72 -22.19 -13.85
CA GLY A 71 4.32 -23.53 -14.29
C GLY A 71 5.00 -24.65 -13.49
N TRP A 72 6.30 -24.53 -13.24
CA TRP A 72 7.05 -25.48 -12.40
C TRP A 72 6.58 -25.49 -10.95
N LEU A 73 6.35 -24.30 -10.36
CA LEU A 73 5.84 -24.17 -8.99
C LEU A 73 4.41 -24.73 -8.86
N ARG A 74 3.56 -24.52 -9.87
CA ARG A 74 2.22 -25.10 -9.89
C ARG A 74 2.29 -26.63 -9.91
N ARG A 75 3.08 -27.21 -10.82
CA ARG A 75 3.27 -28.66 -10.90
C ARG A 75 3.86 -29.21 -9.60
N GLY A 76 4.85 -28.55 -9.01
CA GLY A 76 5.42 -29.00 -7.75
C GLY A 76 4.41 -28.97 -6.58
N ARG A 77 3.46 -28.03 -6.56
CA ARG A 77 2.36 -28.06 -5.59
C ARG A 77 1.39 -29.21 -5.82
N GLU A 78 1.03 -29.47 -7.08
CA GLU A 78 0.19 -30.61 -7.47
C GLU A 78 0.87 -31.94 -7.06
N ASP A 79 2.16 -32.08 -7.34
CA ASP A 79 2.96 -33.26 -6.96
C ASP A 79 3.06 -33.41 -5.43
N ILE A 80 3.18 -32.31 -4.66
CA ILE A 80 3.16 -32.34 -3.18
C ILE A 80 1.80 -32.83 -2.66
N GLU A 81 0.69 -32.35 -3.23
CA GLU A 81 -0.67 -32.78 -2.86
C GLU A 81 -0.89 -34.26 -3.19
N ALA A 82 -0.30 -34.75 -4.28
CA ALA A 82 -0.28 -36.17 -4.64
C ALA A 82 0.72 -37.02 -3.83
N ASN A 83 1.51 -36.40 -2.94
CA ASN A 83 2.57 -37.03 -2.16
C ASN A 83 3.67 -37.69 -3.02
N GLU A 84 3.96 -37.10 -4.18
CA GLU A 84 5.03 -37.50 -5.08
C GLU A 84 6.34 -36.77 -4.75
N GLN A 85 7.48 -37.42 -4.99
CA GLN A 85 8.80 -36.82 -4.81
C GLN A 85 9.46 -36.64 -6.17
N THR A 86 9.24 -35.47 -6.77
CA THR A 86 9.74 -35.12 -8.10
C THR A 86 10.75 -33.97 -8.02
N LEU A 87 11.42 -33.67 -9.14
CA LEU A 87 12.25 -32.47 -9.21
C LEU A 87 11.45 -31.18 -8.98
N TYR A 88 10.15 -31.18 -9.31
CA TYR A 88 9.28 -30.03 -9.09
C TYR A 88 8.93 -29.85 -7.61
N THR A 89 8.77 -30.94 -6.85
CA THR A 89 8.55 -30.83 -5.39
C THR A 89 9.79 -30.32 -4.70
N TRP A 90 10.98 -30.84 -5.03
CA TRP A 90 12.26 -30.29 -4.55
C TRP A 90 12.37 -28.80 -4.85
N PHE A 91 12.10 -28.39 -6.09
CA PHE A 91 12.22 -27.00 -6.50
C PHE A 91 11.24 -26.08 -5.77
N THR A 92 9.99 -26.50 -5.56
CA THR A 92 9.00 -25.74 -4.79
C THR A 92 9.45 -25.54 -3.34
N MET A 93 9.95 -26.59 -2.69
CA MET A 93 10.44 -26.50 -1.31
C MET A 93 11.67 -25.59 -1.21
N GLU A 94 12.61 -25.69 -2.15
CA GLU A 94 13.81 -24.85 -2.19
C GLU A 94 13.46 -23.37 -2.49
N TYR A 95 12.48 -23.12 -3.36
CA TYR A 95 11.97 -21.78 -3.64
C TYR A 95 11.33 -21.13 -2.41
N GLU A 96 10.55 -21.90 -1.64
CA GLU A 96 9.96 -21.44 -0.39
C GLU A 96 11.03 -21.15 0.67
N ALA A 97 12.04 -22.02 0.79
CA ALA A 97 13.18 -21.82 1.66
C ALA A 97 13.98 -20.56 1.30
N ALA A 98 14.27 -20.35 0.01
CA ALA A 98 14.94 -19.15 -0.48
C ALA A 98 14.14 -17.87 -0.20
N SER A 99 12.83 -17.92 -0.39
CA SER A 99 11.93 -16.80 -0.08
C SER A 99 11.90 -16.49 1.42
N ALA A 100 11.88 -17.54 2.27
CA ALA A 100 11.94 -17.38 3.71
C ALA A 100 13.28 -16.82 4.19
N HIS A 101 14.39 -17.25 3.59
CA HIS A 101 15.72 -16.71 3.87
C HIS A 101 15.77 -15.20 3.63
N PHE A 102 15.29 -14.75 2.47
CA PHE A 102 15.27 -13.31 2.17
C PHE A 102 14.40 -12.51 3.14
N ARG A 103 13.23 -13.04 3.53
CA ARG A 103 12.37 -12.39 4.54
C ARG A 103 13.09 -12.24 5.88
N ARG A 104 13.74 -13.30 6.37
CA ARG A 104 14.54 -13.26 7.60
C ARG A 104 15.66 -12.22 7.52
N ALA A 105 16.38 -12.16 6.40
CA ALA A 105 17.43 -11.16 6.19
C ALA A 105 16.87 -9.73 6.27
N LEU A 106 15.66 -9.47 5.76
CA LEU A 106 15.00 -8.18 5.90
C LEU A 106 14.59 -7.88 7.34
N GLU A 107 14.08 -8.87 8.08
CA GLU A 107 13.74 -8.73 9.50
C GLU A 107 14.96 -8.41 10.35
N GLU A 108 16.04 -9.18 10.18
CA GLU A 108 17.31 -8.96 10.85
C GLU A 108 17.87 -7.56 10.56
N LEU A 109 17.77 -7.11 9.31
CA LEU A 109 18.21 -5.78 8.91
C LEU A 109 17.39 -4.67 9.59
N VAL A 110 16.08 -4.85 9.74
CA VAL A 110 15.22 -3.91 10.50
C VAL A 110 15.59 -3.91 11.98
N LEU A 111 15.73 -5.10 12.59
CA LEU A 111 16.09 -5.24 14.01
C LEU A 111 17.45 -4.62 14.32
N ALA A 112 18.43 -4.79 13.44
CA ALA A 112 19.77 -4.24 13.61
C ALA A 112 19.83 -2.71 13.43
N ASN A 113 18.83 -2.10 12.80
CA ASN A 113 18.80 -0.68 12.48
C ASN A 113 17.67 0.08 13.19
N ILE A 114 17.15 -0.45 14.31
CA ILE A 114 16.16 0.24 15.13
C ILE A 114 16.74 1.59 15.59
N GLY A 115 16.07 2.68 15.24
CA GLY A 115 16.50 4.05 15.55
C GLY A 115 17.38 4.71 14.49
N ASN A 116 17.80 3.99 13.44
CA ASN A 116 18.54 4.57 12.32
C ASN A 116 17.58 5.30 11.36
N ARG A 117 17.65 6.64 11.33
CA ARG A 117 16.81 7.47 10.44
C ARG A 117 17.18 7.36 8.95
N SER A 118 18.37 6.86 8.61
CA SER A 118 18.77 6.67 7.21
C SER A 118 18.24 5.36 6.62
N LEU A 119 17.68 4.47 7.44
CA LEU A 119 17.10 3.23 6.93
C LEU A 119 15.81 3.51 6.17
N LEU A 120 15.71 2.97 4.95
CA LEU A 120 14.52 3.11 4.11
C LEU A 120 13.42 2.11 4.52
N GLU A 121 12.90 2.28 5.75
CA GLU A 121 11.91 1.40 6.38
C GLU A 121 10.68 1.18 5.49
N LYS A 122 10.22 2.22 4.79
CA LYS A 122 9.05 2.16 3.90
C LYS A 122 9.20 1.10 2.81
N PHE A 123 10.39 0.99 2.20
CA PHE A 123 10.64 -0.01 1.16
C PHE A 123 10.71 -1.42 1.74
N ILE A 124 11.34 -1.58 2.92
CA ILE A 124 11.44 -2.89 3.56
C ILE A 124 10.05 -3.39 3.95
N ARG A 125 9.23 -2.54 4.58
CA ARG A 125 7.83 -2.85 4.90
C ARG A 125 7.02 -3.20 3.65
N TRP A 126 7.16 -2.40 2.58
CA TRP A 126 6.52 -2.70 1.30
C TRP A 126 6.96 -4.06 0.75
N ARG A 127 8.27 -4.35 0.77
CA ARG A 127 8.83 -5.61 0.26
C ARG A 127 8.33 -6.82 1.05
N LEU A 128 8.31 -6.72 2.38
CA LEU A 128 7.76 -7.74 3.27
C LEU A 128 6.25 -7.96 3.00
N SER A 129 5.47 -6.88 2.86
CA SER A 129 4.03 -6.96 2.60
C SER A 129 3.66 -7.63 1.27
N ILE A 130 4.51 -7.52 0.24
CA ILE A 130 4.32 -8.24 -1.02
C ILE A 130 4.74 -9.71 -0.88
N SER A 131 5.82 -9.97 -0.15
CA SER A 131 6.39 -11.31 -0.04
C SER A 131 5.55 -12.27 0.80
N ASP A 132 4.88 -11.73 1.83
CA ASP A 132 3.99 -12.49 2.69
C ASP A 132 2.90 -11.57 3.25
N PRO A 133 1.82 -11.35 2.46
CA PRO A 133 0.76 -10.45 2.87
C PRO A 133 0.08 -10.89 4.17
N LYS A 134 0.02 -12.19 4.45
CA LYS A 134 -0.66 -12.73 5.62
C LYS A 134 -0.01 -12.29 6.93
N HIS A 135 1.31 -12.18 6.95
CA HIS A 135 2.07 -11.84 8.16
C HIS A 135 2.50 -10.37 8.23
N TYR A 136 2.62 -9.67 7.10
CA TYR A 136 3.14 -8.29 7.07
C TYR A 136 2.17 -7.23 6.55
N THR A 137 0.94 -7.58 6.19
CA THR A 137 -0.12 -6.58 6.05
C THR A 137 -0.87 -6.47 7.38
N LEU A 138 -1.01 -5.24 7.87
CA LEU A 138 -1.97 -5.01 8.95
C LEU A 138 -3.34 -5.40 8.41
N PRO A 139 -4.14 -6.20 9.14
CA PRO A 139 -5.55 -6.32 8.84
C PRO A 139 -6.06 -4.89 8.77
N ARG A 140 -6.60 -4.48 7.61
CA ARG A 140 -7.49 -3.33 7.63
C ARG A 140 -8.52 -3.72 8.68
N VAL A 141 -8.55 -3.01 9.81
CA VAL A 141 -9.65 -3.14 10.75
C VAL A 141 -10.86 -2.84 9.90
N SER A 142 -11.54 -3.88 9.43
CA SER A 142 -12.89 -3.76 8.96
C SER A 142 -13.58 -3.15 10.16
N ALA A 143 -13.95 -1.87 10.05
CA ALA A 143 -15.07 -1.37 10.83
C ALA A 143 -16.10 -2.50 10.83
N ALA A 144 -16.49 -2.93 12.03
CA ALA A 144 -17.15 -4.19 12.33
C ALA A 144 -18.05 -4.71 11.21
N PRO A 145 -18.14 -6.04 10.98
CA PRO A 145 -19.03 -6.59 9.98
C PRO A 145 -20.48 -6.27 10.40
N THR A 146 -21.01 -5.15 9.94
CA THR A 146 -22.45 -4.90 9.93
C THR A 146 -23.00 -5.96 9.00
N ALA A 147 -23.73 -6.90 9.58
CA ALA A 147 -24.37 -7.98 8.87
C ALA A 147 -25.12 -7.43 7.63
N GLY A 148 -24.73 -7.89 6.44
CA GLY A 148 -25.49 -7.64 5.21
C GLY A 148 -24.67 -7.11 4.04
N ASN A 149 -24.44 -8.01 3.07
CA ASN A 149 -24.06 -7.78 1.66
C ASN A 149 -22.67 -7.20 1.33
N ASN A 150 -21.90 -8.07 0.65
CA ASN A 150 -20.62 -7.83 -0.01
C ASN A 150 -20.70 -6.79 -1.14
N LEU A 151 -20.71 -5.50 -0.82
CA LEU A 151 -20.29 -4.44 -1.74
C LEU A 151 -19.40 -3.46 -0.98
N GLY A 152 -18.22 -3.20 -1.53
CA GLY A 152 -17.14 -2.44 -0.89
C GLY A 152 -17.48 -0.97 -0.56
N PRO A 153 -16.51 -0.25 0.05
CA PRO A 153 -16.74 0.92 0.90
C PRO A 153 -16.87 2.24 0.11
N LEU A 154 -17.57 2.26 -1.03
CA LEU A 154 -17.72 3.51 -1.81
C LEU A 154 -19.15 4.00 -1.99
N PHE A 155 -20.15 3.26 -1.51
CA PHE A 155 -21.53 3.73 -1.49
C PHE A 155 -22.14 3.33 -0.16
N GLU A 156 -22.44 4.30 0.69
CA GLU A 156 -23.39 4.08 1.77
C GLU A 156 -24.71 3.63 1.11
N LEU A 157 -25.01 2.33 1.17
CA LEU A 157 -26.33 1.82 0.84
C LEU A 157 -27.30 2.30 1.92
N VAL A 158 -27.78 3.53 1.76
CA VAL A 158 -28.91 4.04 2.54
C VAL A 158 -30.09 3.16 2.19
N THR A 159 -30.60 2.41 3.16
CA THR A 159 -31.80 1.60 2.93
C THR A 159 -32.99 2.53 2.66
N PRO A 160 -34.02 2.11 1.92
CA PRO A 160 -35.20 2.94 1.65
C PRO A 160 -35.82 3.52 2.92
N GLU A 161 -35.77 2.78 4.03
CA GLU A 161 -36.24 3.23 5.34
C GLU A 161 -35.36 4.34 5.94
N GLN A 162 -34.04 4.24 5.82
CA GLN A 162 -33.10 5.29 6.27
C GLN A 162 -33.21 6.56 5.43
N ALA A 163 -33.49 6.43 4.13
CA ALA A 163 -33.73 7.58 3.26
C ALA A 163 -35.04 8.29 3.63
N ARG A 164 -36.08 7.53 3.98
CA ARG A 164 -37.37 8.06 4.43
C ARG A 164 -37.24 8.80 5.76
N ASN A 165 -36.58 8.21 6.76
CA ASN A 165 -36.41 8.88 8.05
C ASN A 165 -35.60 10.18 7.92
N LYS A 166 -34.56 10.21 7.07
CA LYS A 166 -33.78 11.43 6.79
C LYS A 166 -34.58 12.49 6.03
N LEU A 167 -35.59 12.10 5.25
CA LEU A 167 -36.50 13.05 4.61
C LEU A 167 -37.53 13.58 5.59
N ASP A 168 -38.07 12.72 6.45
CA ASP A 168 -39.03 13.09 7.49
C ASP A 168 -38.39 14.08 8.48
N GLU A 169 -37.16 13.83 8.96
CA GLU A 169 -36.41 14.76 9.82
C GLU A 169 -36.15 16.12 9.15
N LYS A 170 -35.90 16.14 7.83
CA LYS A 170 -35.69 17.38 7.08
C LYS A 170 -37.00 18.14 6.84
N LEU A 171 -38.09 17.42 6.64
CA LEU A 171 -39.43 18.00 6.50
C LEU A 171 -39.91 18.62 7.82
N GLU A 172 -39.72 17.93 8.95
CA GLU A 172 -40.02 18.47 10.27
C GLU A 172 -39.23 19.75 10.54
N ARG A 173 -37.92 19.74 10.28
CA ARG A 173 -37.07 20.92 10.46
C ARG A 173 -37.49 22.08 9.56
N PHE A 174 -37.86 21.80 8.31
CA PHE A 174 -38.33 22.81 7.37
C PHE A 174 -39.65 23.44 7.81
N LEU A 175 -40.59 22.64 8.30
CA LEU A 175 -41.87 23.14 8.83
C LEU A 175 -41.65 24.00 10.07
N GLU A 176 -40.78 23.58 11.00
CA GLU A 176 -40.44 24.39 12.18
C GLU A 176 -39.77 25.73 11.82
N GLU A 177 -38.91 25.75 10.80
CA GLU A 177 -38.27 26.97 10.32
C GLU A 177 -39.26 27.88 9.59
N HIS A 178 -40.20 27.31 8.84
CA HIS A 178 -41.25 28.05 8.14
C HIS A 178 -42.27 28.65 9.11
N ASP A 179 -42.72 27.92 10.13
CA ASP A 179 -43.63 28.44 11.16
C ASP A 179 -43.01 29.60 11.95
N LYS A 180 -41.71 29.52 12.24
CA LYS A 180 -40.94 30.62 12.85
C LYS A 180 -40.84 31.82 11.91
N PHE A 181 -40.67 31.59 10.62
CA PHE A 181 -40.62 32.65 9.62
C PHE A 181 -41.97 33.35 9.47
N GLU A 182 -43.08 32.60 9.37
CA GLU A 182 -44.42 33.19 9.32
C GLU A 182 -44.77 33.95 10.60
N ALA A 183 -44.38 33.42 11.78
CA ALA A 183 -44.56 34.13 13.05
C ALA A 183 -43.75 35.44 13.11
N ALA A 184 -42.56 35.49 12.51
CA ALA A 184 -41.75 36.70 12.43
C ALA A 184 -42.30 37.72 11.42
N VAL A 185 -42.92 37.25 10.33
CA VAL A 185 -43.54 38.11 9.30
C VAL A 185 -44.91 38.66 9.74
N ALA A 186 -45.64 37.94 10.60
CA ALA A 186 -46.93 38.38 11.12
C ALA A 186 -46.85 39.42 12.26
N ALA A 187 -45.65 39.71 12.79
CA ALA A 187 -45.46 40.74 13.80
C ALA A 187 -45.39 42.13 13.15
N PRO A 188 -46.34 43.06 13.42
CA PRO A 188 -46.26 44.42 12.87
C PRO A 188 -45.07 45.19 13.50
N PRO A 189 -44.41 46.09 12.76
CA PRO A 189 -43.24 46.81 13.25
C PRO A 189 -43.63 47.71 14.43
N ALA A 190 -42.92 47.59 15.55
CA ALA A 190 -43.02 48.55 16.63
C ALA A 190 -42.29 49.84 16.25
N ASP A 191 -43.04 50.93 16.26
CA ASP A 191 -42.60 52.29 15.99
C ASP A 191 -41.50 52.78 16.94
N GLY A 192 -40.48 53.41 16.34
CA GLY A 192 -39.87 54.67 16.75
C GLY A 192 -39.41 54.87 18.21
N GLU A 193 -38.11 54.68 18.46
CA GLU A 193 -37.36 55.48 19.43
C GLU A 193 -36.33 56.34 18.67
N SER A 194 -36.74 57.57 18.36
CA SER A 194 -35.87 58.75 18.32
C SER A 194 -35.14 58.85 19.67
N GLY A 195 -33.82 58.93 19.79
CA GLY A 195 -32.91 59.92 19.20
C GLY A 195 -32.51 60.94 20.29
N GLU A 196 -31.19 61.02 20.56
CA GLU A 196 -30.45 62.17 21.19
C GLU A 196 -30.74 62.45 22.69
N ASP A 197 -29.81 62.71 23.63
CA ASP A 197 -28.48 63.34 23.69
C ASP A 197 -27.68 62.73 24.89
N ASP A 198 -26.38 62.44 24.83
CA ASP A 198 -25.18 63.29 24.93
C ASP A 198 -24.84 63.88 26.34
N ASP A 199 -23.57 63.68 26.70
CA ASP A 199 -22.68 64.33 27.66
C ASP A 199 -22.92 64.41 29.20
N GLY A 200 -21.94 63.84 29.94
CA GLY A 200 -21.03 64.63 30.80
C GLY A 200 -21.45 65.02 32.22
N CYS A 201 -21.01 64.24 33.23
CA CYS A 201 -20.26 64.65 34.45
C CYS A 201 -20.28 63.53 35.52
#